data_AF-A0A1F5L1L8-F1
#
_entry.id   AF-A0A1F5L1L8-F1
#
_cell.length_a   1.000
_cell.length_b   1.000
_cell.length_c   1.000
_cell.angle_alpha   90.00
_cell.angle_beta   90.00
_cell.angle_gamma   90.00
#
_symmetry.space_group_name_H-M   'P 1'
#
loop_
_entity.id
_entity.type
_entity.pdbx_description
1 polymer ?
#
loop_
_entity_poly.entity_id
_entity_poly.type
_entity_poly.pdbx_seq_one_letter_code
_entity_poly.pdbx_strand_id
1 'polypeptide(L)'
;MDAPNSTPDQDKEGEQQTTVLPIACEKDNSQEASDHVPPQLSLSPQEAETRHTLASEPFQPILKVLADLERDDPKFAFPAGRIVGLYRRLWESCVSKHVDGQNLEQSNQILKEASTHLTKERDGLQLRHDKQLSRLRFFEQALESSRGRLTCVLDDWNHPSRLNLHVPGFLDNAREG
;
A
#
# COMPACT_ATOMS: atom_id res chain seq x y z
N MET A 1 -59.06 -5.17 7.86
CA MET A 1 -59.63 -3.89 8.27
C MET A 1 -59.32 -3.70 9.74
N ASP A 2 -58.98 -2.45 10.07
CA ASP A 2 -59.07 -1.76 11.36
C ASP A 2 -58.05 -2.08 12.46
N ALA A 3 -57.05 -1.20 12.55
CA ALA A 3 -56.54 -0.68 13.82
C ALA A 3 -57.36 0.54 14.23
N PRO A 4 -57.43 0.88 15.54
CA PRO A 4 -57.55 2.27 15.93
C PRO A 4 -56.49 2.70 16.97
N ASN A 5 -55.94 3.89 16.72
CA ASN A 5 -55.05 4.68 17.57
C ASN A 5 -55.77 5.26 18.81
N SER A 6 -55.04 5.51 19.90
CA SER A 6 -55.05 6.79 20.67
C SER A 6 -54.04 6.80 21.83
N THR A 7 -53.12 7.77 21.81
CA THR A 7 -52.33 8.40 22.92
C THR A 7 -53.11 9.63 23.49
N PRO A 8 -52.73 10.38 24.55
CA PRO A 8 -51.36 10.74 25.04
C PRO A 8 -51.13 10.99 26.58
N ASP A 9 -49.88 11.35 26.91
CA ASP A 9 -49.35 12.29 27.94
C ASP A 9 -49.47 12.08 29.46
N GLN A 10 -48.32 11.98 30.16
CA GLN A 10 -47.67 13.14 30.82
C GLN A 10 -46.28 12.81 31.42
N ASP A 11 -45.25 13.50 30.90
CA ASP A 11 -44.15 14.24 31.53
C ASP A 11 -43.50 13.75 32.84
N LYS A 12 -42.17 13.61 32.83
CA LYS A 12 -41.24 14.56 33.52
C LYS A 12 -39.85 14.56 32.88
N GLU A 13 -39.41 15.76 32.51
CA GLU A 13 -38.06 16.14 32.09
C GLU A 13 -37.00 15.85 33.14
N GLY A 14 -35.80 15.56 32.65
CA GLY A 14 -34.56 15.52 33.41
C GLY A 14 -33.41 15.61 32.41
N GLU A 15 -33.14 16.83 31.95
CA GLU A 15 -32.16 17.15 30.94
C GLU A 15 -30.71 16.84 31.36
N GLN A 16 -29.86 16.69 30.32
CA GLN A 16 -28.49 17.23 30.26
C GLN A 16 -27.36 16.46 30.99
N GLN A 17 -26.57 15.70 30.21
CA GLN A 17 -25.22 16.06 29.75
C GLN A 17 -24.35 14.81 29.48
N THR A 18 -24.20 14.46 28.20
CA THR A 18 -23.14 13.57 27.73
C THR A 18 -22.07 14.44 27.06
N THR A 19 -21.05 14.84 27.81
CA THR A 19 -20.00 15.75 27.33
C THR A 19 -18.66 15.00 27.17
N VAL A 20 -18.38 14.63 25.92
CA VAL A 20 -17.10 14.73 25.19
C VAL A 20 -15.90 13.87 25.65
N LEU A 21 -15.61 12.83 24.84
CA LEU A 21 -14.27 12.58 24.30
C LEU A 21 -14.41 12.23 22.80
N PRO A 22 -13.69 12.89 21.87
CA PRO A 22 -13.85 12.62 20.45
C PRO A 22 -13.00 11.40 20.05
N ILE A 23 -13.68 10.29 19.79
CA ILE A 23 -13.14 9.30 18.84
C ILE A 23 -13.46 9.88 17.47
N ALA A 24 -12.43 10.44 16.82
CA ALA A 24 -12.51 10.79 15.41
C ALA A 24 -12.56 9.48 14.60
N CYS A 25 -13.77 8.93 14.48
CA CYS A 25 -14.06 7.91 13.49
C CYS A 25 -14.20 8.60 12.13
N GLU A 26 -13.38 8.10 11.21
CA GLU A 26 -13.38 8.30 9.77
C GLU A 26 -14.76 8.62 9.22
N LYS A 27 -14.88 9.82 8.66
CA LYS A 27 -15.85 10.11 7.63
C LYS A 27 -15.19 11.04 6.64
N ASP A 28 -14.59 10.46 5.62
CA ASP A 28 -14.64 11.10 4.32
C ASP A 28 -15.39 10.18 3.37
N ASN A 29 -16.54 10.70 2.94
CA ASN A 29 -17.46 10.03 2.07
C ASN A 29 -16.84 9.96 0.68
N SER A 30 -16.71 8.74 0.18
CA SER A 30 -17.10 8.32 -1.16
C SER A 30 -17.57 9.45 -2.09
N GLN A 31 -16.69 9.92 -2.98
CA GLN A 31 -17.06 10.20 -4.38
C GLN A 31 -15.80 10.47 -5.23
N GLU A 32 -14.98 9.45 -5.47
CA GLU A 32 -14.01 9.49 -6.58
C GLU A 32 -13.75 8.05 -7.07
N ALA A 33 -14.83 7.42 -7.56
CA ALA A 33 -14.68 6.48 -8.66
C ALA A 33 -14.37 7.31 -9.91
N SER A 34 -13.19 7.94 -9.92
CA SER A 34 -12.67 8.61 -11.10
C SER A 34 -12.29 7.51 -12.08
N ASP A 35 -13.07 7.46 -13.15
CA ASP A 35 -12.89 6.69 -14.37
C ASP A 35 -11.53 6.00 -14.48
N HIS A 36 -11.53 4.67 -14.28
CA HIS A 36 -10.46 3.81 -14.78
C HIS A 36 -10.50 3.75 -16.30
N VAL A 37 -10.24 4.89 -16.93
CA VAL A 37 -9.64 4.94 -18.26
C VAL A 37 -8.15 4.68 -18.00
N PRO A 38 -7.51 3.68 -18.65
CA PRO A 38 -6.06 3.55 -18.61
C PRO A 38 -5.49 4.93 -18.97
N PRO A 39 -4.43 5.44 -18.33
CA PRO A 39 -3.82 6.69 -18.76
C PRO A 39 -3.59 6.56 -20.26
N GLN A 40 -4.42 7.23 -21.06
CA GLN A 40 -4.12 7.39 -22.46
C GLN A 40 -2.80 8.14 -22.38
N LEU A 41 -1.74 7.48 -22.85
CA LEU A 41 -0.42 8.06 -23.02
C LEU A 41 -0.59 9.23 -23.97
N SER A 42 -1.09 10.34 -23.44
CA SER A 42 -1.26 11.59 -24.15
C SER A 42 0.16 12.01 -24.41
N LEU A 43 0.58 11.83 -25.66
CA LEU A 43 1.92 12.16 -26.12
C LEU A 43 2.24 13.55 -25.59
N SER A 44 3.21 13.66 -24.70
CA SER A 44 3.64 14.97 -24.22
C SER A 44 4.06 15.78 -25.45
N PRO A 45 3.72 17.07 -25.57
CA PRO A 45 4.12 17.90 -26.71
C PRO A 45 5.64 17.83 -26.99
N GLN A 46 6.45 17.74 -25.92
CA GLN A 46 7.90 17.56 -26.00
C GLN A 46 8.29 16.20 -26.60
N GLU A 47 7.52 15.16 -26.29
CA GLU A 47 7.72 13.80 -26.78
C GLU A 47 7.31 13.64 -28.25
N ALA A 48 6.32 14.41 -28.69
CA ALA A 48 5.98 14.52 -30.10
C ALA A 48 7.11 15.22 -30.88
N GLU A 49 7.61 16.34 -30.36
CA GLU A 49 8.67 17.13 -30.99
C GLU A 49 10.00 16.36 -31.09
N THR A 50 10.37 15.60 -30.06
CA THR A 50 11.55 14.71 -30.08
C THR A 50 11.40 13.59 -31.12
N ARG A 51 10.24 12.92 -31.17
CA ARG A 51 9.96 11.90 -32.21
C ARG A 51 10.06 12.49 -33.61
N HIS A 52 9.49 13.67 -33.84
CA HIS A 52 9.53 14.34 -35.15
C HIS A 52 10.95 14.74 -35.56
N THR A 53 11.75 15.25 -34.62
CA THR A 53 13.14 15.60 -34.86
C THR A 53 13.97 14.37 -35.25
N LEU A 54 13.92 13.31 -34.44
CA LEU A 54 14.63 12.05 -34.69
C LEU A 54 14.21 11.35 -35.99
N ALA A 55 12.94 11.49 -36.38
CA ALA A 55 12.43 10.90 -37.61
C ALA A 55 12.79 11.70 -38.87
N SER A 56 12.88 13.03 -38.78
CA SER A 56 13.01 13.90 -39.95
C SER A 56 14.45 14.37 -40.23
N GLU A 57 15.29 14.51 -39.21
CA GLU A 57 16.70 14.94 -39.33
C GLU A 57 17.52 14.06 -40.29
N PRO A 58 17.48 12.70 -40.21
CA PRO A 58 18.31 11.85 -41.07
C PRO A 58 17.98 11.95 -42.56
N PHE A 59 16.78 12.42 -42.89
CA PHE A 59 16.29 12.49 -44.27
C PHE A 59 16.50 13.85 -44.94
N GLN A 60 16.91 14.89 -44.21
CA GLN A 60 17.12 16.22 -44.79
C GLN A 60 18.08 16.22 -45.99
N PRO A 61 19.23 15.51 -45.96
CA PRO A 61 20.16 15.49 -47.10
C PRO A 61 19.54 14.80 -48.33
N ILE A 62 18.87 13.67 -48.13
CA ILE A 62 18.25 12.90 -49.22
C ILE A 62 17.10 13.69 -49.84
N LEU A 63 16.31 14.41 -49.05
CA LEU A 63 15.26 15.28 -49.59
C LEU A 63 15.83 16.36 -50.50
N LYS A 64 16.97 16.94 -50.12
CA LYS A 64 17.65 17.93 -50.95
C LYS A 64 18.11 17.32 -52.28
N VAL A 65 18.74 16.14 -52.24
CA VAL A 65 19.15 15.40 -53.44
C VAL A 65 17.95 15.06 -54.33
N LEU A 66 16.82 14.68 -53.74
CA LEU A 66 15.59 14.41 -54.51
C LEU A 66 15.03 15.67 -55.18
N ALA A 67 15.09 16.82 -54.50
CA ALA A 67 14.66 18.10 -55.07
C ALA A 67 15.58 18.53 -56.24
N ASP A 68 16.88 18.29 -56.13
CA ASP A 68 17.83 18.54 -57.23
C ASP A 68 17.58 17.57 -58.40
N LEU A 69 17.36 16.28 -58.10
CA LEU A 69 17.05 15.25 -59.11
C LEU A 69 15.73 15.50 -59.83
N GLU A 70 14.71 16.04 -59.16
CA GLU A 70 13.44 16.44 -59.80
C GLU A 70 13.63 17.53 -60.86
N ARG A 71 14.63 18.41 -60.67
CA ARG A 71 14.98 19.46 -61.63
C ARG A 71 15.83 18.93 -62.79
N ASP A 72 16.78 18.04 -62.48
CA ASP A 72 17.78 17.57 -63.44
C ASP A 72 17.30 16.37 -64.28
N ASP A 73 16.60 15.42 -63.67
CA ASP A 73 16.04 14.24 -64.35
C ASP A 73 14.73 13.74 -63.69
N PRO A 74 13.58 14.32 -64.07
CA PRO A 74 12.29 13.99 -63.46
C PRO A 74 11.86 12.53 -63.67
N LYS A 75 12.45 11.81 -64.63
CA LYS A 75 12.11 10.40 -64.90
C LYS A 75 12.57 9.47 -63.77
N PHE A 76 13.68 9.82 -63.11
CA PHE A 76 14.20 9.06 -61.97
C PHE A 76 13.77 9.65 -60.61
N ALA A 77 13.44 10.93 -60.56
CA ALA A 77 13.00 11.60 -59.33
C ALA A 77 11.77 10.93 -58.69
N PHE A 78 10.75 10.59 -59.49
CA PHE A 78 9.53 9.99 -58.97
C PHE A 78 9.74 8.57 -58.39
N PRO A 79 10.39 7.62 -59.09
CA PRO A 79 10.75 6.33 -58.50
C PRO A 79 11.61 6.44 -57.25
N ALA A 80 12.63 7.31 -57.26
CA ALA A 80 13.51 7.53 -56.11
C ALA A 80 12.75 8.11 -54.90
N GLY A 81 11.89 9.11 -55.14
CA GLY A 81 11.04 9.72 -54.12
C GLY A 81 10.07 8.71 -53.51
N ARG A 82 9.51 7.79 -54.30
CA ARG A 82 8.66 6.71 -53.79
C ARG A 82 9.41 5.78 -52.83
N ILE A 83 10.63 5.36 -53.18
CA ILE A 83 11.45 4.49 -52.33
C ILE A 83 11.80 5.21 -51.02
N VAL A 84 12.26 6.46 -51.11
CA VAL A 84 12.60 7.27 -49.93
C VAL A 84 11.39 7.50 -49.04
N GLY A 85 10.21 7.73 -49.62
CA GLY A 85 8.96 7.89 -48.88
C GLY A 85 8.56 6.62 -48.10
N LEU A 86 8.75 5.44 -48.68
CA LEU A 86 8.50 4.17 -47.99
C LEU A 86 9.49 3.95 -46.85
N TYR A 87 10.78 4.20 -47.09
CA TYR A 87 11.81 4.06 -46.06
C TYR A 87 11.61 5.05 -44.90
N ARG A 88 11.21 6.30 -45.19
CA ARG A 88 10.86 7.29 -44.17
C ARG A 88 9.74 6.81 -43.25
N ARG A 89 8.64 6.29 -43.81
CA ARG A 89 7.52 5.79 -43.00
C ARG A 89 7.94 4.63 -42.11
N LEU A 90 8.80 3.74 -42.61
CA LEU A 90 9.36 2.65 -41.81
C LEU A 90 10.25 3.18 -40.68
N TRP A 91 11.09 4.17 -40.98
CA TRP A 91 11.93 4.84 -39.99
C TRP A 91 11.12 5.55 -38.90
N GLU A 92 10.10 6.33 -39.29
CA GLU A 92 9.16 6.97 -38.36
C GLU A 92 8.53 5.95 -37.40
N SER A 93 8.09 4.80 -37.92
CA SER A 93 7.57 3.71 -37.09
C SER A 93 8.63 3.12 -36.15
N CYS A 94 9.87 2.95 -36.62
CA CYS A 94 10.97 2.43 -35.82
C CYS A 94 11.36 3.38 -34.68
N VAL A 95 11.48 4.67 -34.98
CA VAL A 95 11.78 5.72 -33.99
C VAL A 95 10.66 5.81 -32.96
N SER A 96 9.39 5.79 -33.38
CA SER A 96 8.26 5.81 -32.46
C SER A 96 8.33 4.64 -31.47
N LYS A 97 8.48 3.41 -31.97
CA LYS A 97 8.59 2.22 -31.12
C LYS A 97 9.82 2.26 -30.21
N HIS A 98 10.92 2.86 -30.67
CA HIS A 98 12.11 3.03 -29.86
C HIS A 98 11.87 3.98 -28.67
N VAL A 99 11.27 5.14 -28.92
CA VAL A 99 10.90 6.10 -27.87
C VAL A 99 9.91 5.48 -26.89
N ASP A 100 8.88 4.78 -27.40
CA ASP A 100 7.91 4.07 -26.54
C ASP A 100 8.61 3.00 -25.67
N GLY A 101 9.58 2.28 -26.24
CA GLY A 101 10.41 1.33 -25.50
C GLY A 101 11.26 1.99 -24.40
N GLN A 102 11.86 3.15 -24.68
CA GLN A 102 12.60 3.91 -23.67
C GLN A 102 11.71 4.39 -22.52
N ASN A 103 10.54 4.93 -22.83
CA ASN A 103 9.57 5.35 -21.81
C ASN A 103 9.09 4.19 -20.96
N LEU A 104 8.83 3.04 -21.59
CA LEU A 104 8.42 1.84 -20.89
C LEU A 104 9.52 1.34 -19.94
N GLU A 105 10.78 1.33 -20.38
CA GLU A 105 11.91 0.95 -19.54
C GLU A 105 12.06 1.91 -18.35
N GLN A 106 11.96 3.21 -18.58
CA GLN A 106 12.01 4.22 -17.51
C GLN A 106 10.87 4.00 -16.49
N SER A 107 9.65 3.77 -16.98
CA SER A 107 8.49 3.50 -16.12
C SER A 107 8.66 2.19 -15.34
N ASN A 108 9.24 1.17 -15.97
CA ASN A 108 9.55 -0.10 -15.31
C ASN A 108 10.59 0.07 -14.20
N GLN A 109 11.60 0.91 -14.41
CA GLN A 109 12.61 1.22 -13.42
C GLN A 109 12.00 1.93 -12.20
N ILE A 110 11.16 2.95 -12.43
CA ILE A 110 10.41 3.64 -11.35
C ILE A 110 9.55 2.63 -10.56
N LEU A 111 8.85 1.74 -11.27
CA LEU A 111 8.02 0.72 -10.64
C LEU A 111 8.83 -0.26 -9.81
N LYS A 112 10.00 -0.71 -10.29
CA LYS A 112 10.92 -1.56 -9.53
C LYS A 112 11.36 -0.87 -8.24
N GLU A 113 11.76 0.40 -8.31
CA GLU A 113 12.16 1.18 -7.14
C GLU A 113 11.02 1.29 -6.13
N ALA A 114 9.81 1.64 -6.57
CA ALA A 114 8.64 1.68 -5.71
C ALA A 114 8.34 0.32 -5.06
N SER A 115 8.47 -0.78 -5.81
CA SER A 115 8.28 -2.15 -5.30
C SER A 115 9.29 -2.51 -4.22
N THR A 116 10.57 -2.13 -4.40
CA THR A 116 11.60 -2.35 -3.37
C THR A 116 11.30 -1.56 -2.10
N HIS A 117 10.82 -0.32 -2.23
CA HIS A 117 10.43 0.51 -1.10
C HIS A 117 9.25 -0.09 -0.33
N LEU A 118 8.18 -0.50 -1.03
CA LEU A 118 7.02 -1.14 -0.40
C LEU A 118 7.38 -2.46 0.29
N THR A 119 8.31 -3.23 -0.27
CA THR A 119 8.81 -4.45 0.36
C THR A 119 9.48 -4.14 1.70
N LYS A 120 10.33 -3.11 1.74
CA LYS A 120 10.99 -2.67 2.98
C LYS A 120 9.99 -2.21 4.04
N GLU A 121 8.98 -1.44 3.66
CA GLU A 121 7.92 -1.01 4.57
C GLU A 121 7.12 -2.18 5.12
N ARG A 122 6.75 -3.14 4.25
CA ARG A 122 6.05 -4.37 4.64
C ARG A 122 6.87 -5.19 5.63
N ASP A 123 8.17 -5.38 5.39
CA ASP A 123 9.05 -6.12 6.28
C ASP A 123 9.23 -5.40 7.63
N GLY A 124 9.33 -4.06 7.60
CA GLY A 124 9.36 -3.24 8.81
C GLY A 124 8.08 -3.35 9.64
N LEU A 125 6.92 -3.37 8.99
CA LEU A 125 5.63 -3.55 9.64
C LEU A 125 5.48 -4.95 10.24
N GLN A 126 5.89 -5.99 9.51
CA GLN A 126 5.90 -7.37 9.98
C GLN A 126 6.76 -7.51 11.26
N LEU A 127 7.96 -6.92 11.26
CA LEU A 127 8.83 -6.93 12.43
C LEU A 127 8.17 -6.27 13.65
N ARG A 128 7.49 -5.13 13.44
CA ARG A 128 6.76 -4.43 14.52
C ARG A 128 5.62 -5.27 15.06
N HIS A 129 4.87 -5.93 14.17
CA HIS A 129 3.79 -6.84 14.53
C HIS A 129 4.30 -8.02 15.37
N ASP A 130 5.37 -8.68 14.94
CA ASP A 130 5.93 -9.85 15.65
C ASP A 130 6.49 -9.48 17.02
N LYS A 131 7.04 -8.27 17.15
CA LYS A 131 7.44 -7.71 18.45
C LYS A 131 6.26 -7.51 19.39
N GLN A 132 5.12 -7.00 18.88
CA GLN A 132 3.92 -6.85 19.70
C GLN A 132 3.35 -8.20 20.13
N LEU A 133 3.31 -9.18 19.21
CA LEU A 133 2.88 -10.54 19.54
C LEU A 133 3.76 -11.17 20.63
N SER A 134 5.08 -11.01 20.51
CA SER A 134 6.04 -11.51 21.52
C SER A 134 5.78 -10.89 22.89
N ARG A 135 5.50 -9.58 22.93
CA ARG A 135 5.17 -8.86 24.17
C ARG A 135 3.83 -9.30 24.75
N LEU A 136 2.83 -9.54 23.91
CA LEU A 136 1.51 -10.01 24.34
C LEU A 136 1.61 -11.39 25.00
N ARG A 137 2.32 -12.34 24.36
CA ARG A 137 2.55 -13.68 24.92
C ARG A 137 3.30 -13.64 26.25
N PHE A 138 4.29 -12.75 26.37
CA PHE A 138 4.98 -12.54 27.63
C PHE A 138 4.02 -12.11 28.75
N PHE A 139 3.15 -11.12 28.48
CA PHE A 139 2.18 -10.67 29.47
C PHE A 139 1.17 -11.75 29.82
N GLU A 140 0.68 -12.50 28.84
CA GLU A 140 -0.21 -13.64 29.06
C GLU A 140 0.41 -14.65 30.04
N GLN A 141 1.67 -15.04 29.81
CA GLN A 141 2.38 -15.96 30.72
C GLN A 141 2.60 -15.36 32.11
N ALA A 142 2.96 -14.07 32.21
CA ALA A 142 3.15 -13.40 33.48
C ALA A 142 1.84 -13.32 34.29
N LEU A 143 0.74 -13.02 33.62
CA LEU A 143 -0.60 -12.98 34.22
C LEU A 143 -1.02 -14.37 34.68
N GLU A 144 -0.84 -15.40 33.85
CA GLU A 144 -1.15 -16.78 34.22
C GLU A 144 -0.35 -17.23 35.44
N SER A 145 0.95 -16.91 35.47
CA SER A 145 1.82 -17.18 36.60
C SER A 145 1.39 -16.44 37.87
N SER A 146 0.99 -15.16 37.74
CA SER A 146 0.48 -14.37 38.87
C SER A 146 -0.83 -14.92 39.42
N ARG A 147 -1.72 -15.36 38.54
CA ARG A 147 -3.00 -16.00 38.89
C ARG A 147 -2.75 -17.28 39.67
N GLY A 148 -1.88 -18.16 39.17
CA GLY A 148 -1.51 -19.39 39.88
C GLY A 148 -0.96 -19.12 41.29
N ARG A 149 -0.05 -18.15 41.44
CA ARG A 149 0.46 -17.75 42.76
C ARG A 149 -0.64 -17.22 43.68
N LEU A 150 -1.51 -16.37 43.16
CA LEU A 150 -2.62 -15.80 43.95
C LEU A 150 -3.59 -16.87 44.41
N THR A 151 -3.89 -17.86 43.56
CA THR A 151 -4.71 -19.02 43.94
C THR A 151 -4.08 -19.78 45.10
N CYS A 152 -2.77 -20.08 45.05
CA CYS A 152 -2.09 -20.76 46.16
C CYS A 152 -2.18 -19.98 47.47
N VAL A 153 -1.94 -18.66 47.44
CA VAL A 153 -2.04 -17.79 48.64
C VAL A 153 -3.46 -17.79 49.19
N LEU A 154 -4.47 -17.77 48.32
CA LEU A 154 -5.87 -17.78 48.73
C LEU A 154 -6.27 -19.13 49.35
N ASP A 155 -5.80 -20.24 48.79
CA ASP A 155 -6.01 -21.59 49.34
C ASP A 155 -5.37 -21.74 50.73
N ASP A 156 -4.15 -21.24 50.92
CA ASP A 156 -3.46 -21.23 52.22
C ASP A 156 -4.25 -20.43 53.27
N TRP A 157 -4.85 -19.30 52.85
CA TRP A 157 -5.66 -18.45 53.73
C TRP A 157 -6.98 -19.11 54.14
N ASN A 158 -7.61 -19.86 53.22
CA ASN A 158 -8.86 -20.59 53.48
C ASN A 158 -8.65 -21.87 54.30
N HIS A 159 -7.42 -22.39 54.35
CA HIS A 159 -7.08 -23.62 55.07
C HIS A 159 -5.86 -23.42 56.01
N PRO A 160 -5.96 -22.53 57.01
CA PRO A 160 -4.82 -22.12 57.85
C PRO A 160 -4.20 -23.29 58.66
N SER A 161 -4.95 -24.37 58.87
CA SER A 161 -4.47 -25.59 59.55
C SER A 161 -3.41 -26.36 58.76
N ARG A 162 -3.23 -26.12 57.44
CA ARG A 162 -2.20 -26.77 56.62
C ARG A 162 -0.80 -26.17 56.77
N LEU A 163 -0.69 -24.91 57.20
CA LEU A 163 0.58 -24.25 57.47
C LEU A 163 1.35 -24.87 58.65
N ASN A 164 0.64 -25.51 59.59
CA ASN A 164 1.24 -26.01 60.83
C ASN A 164 1.78 -27.45 60.76
N LEU A 165 1.63 -28.16 59.63
CA LEU A 165 2.11 -29.55 59.49
C LEU A 165 3.48 -29.70 58.83
N HIS A 166 4.06 -28.61 58.31
CA HIS A 166 5.41 -28.60 57.72
C HIS A 166 6.40 -27.84 58.60
N VAL A 167 6.56 -28.28 59.85
CA VAL A 167 7.75 -27.98 60.67
C VAL A 167 8.60 -29.25 60.73
N PRO A 168 9.69 -29.36 59.94
CA PRO A 168 10.67 -30.40 60.13
C PRO A 168 11.48 -30.08 61.38
N GLY A 169 11.39 -30.94 62.40
CA GLY A 169 12.36 -30.99 63.50
C GLY A 169 11.90 -30.33 64.79
N PHE A 170 11.03 -31.01 65.53
CA PHE A 170 11.08 -30.94 66.99
C PHE A 170 10.73 -32.32 67.55
N LEU A 171 11.70 -33.22 67.51
CA LEU A 171 11.65 -34.46 68.26
C LEU A 171 12.95 -34.57 69.06
N ASP A 172 12.74 -34.77 70.36
CA ASP A 172 13.66 -35.17 71.42
C ASP A 172 14.67 -34.15 71.96
N ASN A 173 14.52 -33.82 73.25
CA ASN A 173 15.51 -34.11 74.30
C ASN A 173 15.13 -33.43 75.64
N ALA A 174 14.77 -34.24 76.64
CA ALA A 174 15.08 -34.07 78.08
C ALA A 174 14.37 -35.21 78.85
N ARG A 175 14.98 -36.39 79.05
CA ARG A 175 15.92 -36.75 80.13
C ARG A 175 15.42 -36.35 81.53
N GLU A 176 14.63 -37.23 82.14
CA GLU A 176 14.44 -37.31 83.59
C GLU A 176 15.73 -37.82 84.27
N GLY A 177 15.94 -37.36 85.51
CA GLY A 177 17.13 -37.63 86.33
C GLY A 177 17.08 -38.92 87.13
#